data_AF-A0A9P6JXT6-F1
#
_entry.id   AF-A0A9P6JXT6-F1
#
_cell.length_a   1.000
_cell.length_b   1.000
_cell.length_c   1.000
_cell.angle_alpha   90.00
_cell.angle_beta   90.00
_cell.angle_gamma   90.00
#
_symmetry.space_group_name_H-M   'P 1'
#
loop_
_entity.id
_entity.type
_entity.pdbx_description
1 polymer ?
#
loop_
_entity_poly.entity_id
_entity_poly.type
_entity_poly.pdbx_seq_one_letter_code
_entity_poly.pdbx_strand_id
1 'polypeptide(L)'
;MAILVNTLKSKFDIHVVKHIDLEDLSIDMTGPDHWSTIVSSNRLVARLARIPGFKWPVQKVQLRIIIQEEGKDVGKLESPFTPASVVDGASVTSSISPCTMTIFPTAHSVFADFVSQLATKPDHTFSVKGSADIVINLGLLGIHTINGVDFISDLTLRGLNSLPDLKCTEITEVVRSLASEVTVKALFTINNPSQLALTLGDLQLAVWSPASEDESDRPEQFLGTVKLVDLKLVQGVNEGKVAVMVLDTTLEATQNFLKATEARTVVLKGFGSTSENVAINAGLNKLRTTVSVPVFSVPDA
;
A
#
# COMPACT_ATOMS: atom_id res chain seq x y z
N MET A 1 47.95 -7.75 3.61
CA MET A 1 46.62 -7.67 4.24
C MET A 1 45.88 -6.37 3.87
N ALA A 2 46.47 -5.19 4.08
CA ALA A 2 45.90 -3.91 3.62
C ALA A 2 45.67 -3.85 2.09
N ILE A 3 46.52 -4.51 1.30
CA ILE A 3 46.38 -4.57 -0.16
C ILE A 3 45.13 -5.35 -0.57
N LEU A 4 44.85 -6.53 0.00
CA LEU A 4 43.64 -7.30 -0.34
C LEU A 4 42.36 -6.53 0.02
N VAL A 5 42.34 -5.88 1.19
CA VAL A 5 41.22 -5.05 1.63
C VAL A 5 41.08 -3.79 0.77
N ASN A 6 42.17 -3.15 0.36
CA ASN A 6 42.15 -1.99 -0.53
C ASN A 6 41.79 -2.37 -1.99
N THR A 7 42.22 -3.53 -2.48
CA THR A 7 41.85 -4.07 -3.80
C THR A 7 40.40 -4.56 -3.80
N LEU A 8 39.90 -5.07 -2.67
CA LEU A 8 38.47 -5.32 -2.46
C LEU A 8 37.72 -3.99 -2.48
N LYS A 9 38.08 -3.02 -1.63
CA LYS A 9 37.45 -1.68 -1.58
C LYS A 9 37.45 -0.96 -2.93
N SER A 10 38.55 -0.99 -3.68
CA SER A 10 38.61 -0.37 -5.02
C SER A 10 37.82 -1.14 -6.08
N LYS A 11 37.50 -2.42 -5.85
CA LYS A 11 36.54 -3.20 -6.65
C LYS A 11 35.10 -3.10 -6.13
N PHE A 12 34.88 -2.51 -4.95
CA PHE A 12 33.56 -2.23 -4.39
C PHE A 12 33.00 -0.85 -4.79
N ASP A 13 33.83 0.01 -5.41
CA ASP A 13 33.40 1.23 -6.13
C ASP A 13 32.63 0.89 -7.43
N ILE A 14 32.43 -0.40 -7.70
CA ILE A 14 31.66 -0.94 -8.80
C ILE A 14 30.21 -1.03 -8.33
N HIS A 15 29.24 -0.64 -9.15
CA HIS A 15 27.80 -0.91 -8.98
C HIS A 15 27.53 -2.41 -8.70
N VAL A 16 27.75 -2.86 -7.45
CA VAL A 16 27.73 -4.26 -7.07
C VAL A 16 26.29 -4.72 -7.06
N VAL A 17 25.38 -3.93 -6.51
CA VAL A 17 23.95 -4.17 -6.62
C VAL A 17 23.50 -3.71 -8.01
N LYS A 18 23.03 -4.66 -8.83
CA LYS A 18 22.56 -4.42 -10.19
C LYS A 18 21.05 -4.18 -10.27
N HIS A 19 20.31 -4.84 -9.40
CA HIS A 19 18.86 -4.83 -9.41
C HIS A 19 18.35 -5.25 -8.04
N ILE A 20 17.23 -4.67 -7.61
CA ILE A 20 16.49 -5.06 -6.41
C ILE A 20 15.08 -5.40 -6.84
N ASP A 21 14.56 -6.51 -6.33
CA ASP A 21 13.16 -6.93 -6.46
C ASP A 21 12.54 -7.05 -5.06
N LEU A 22 11.27 -6.65 -4.93
CA LEU A 22 10.44 -6.89 -3.74
C LEU A 22 9.33 -7.87 -4.11
N GLU A 23 9.19 -8.95 -3.35
CA GLU A 23 8.06 -9.89 -3.54
C GLU A 23 6.79 -9.35 -2.88
N ASP A 24 6.94 -8.75 -1.70
CA ASP A 24 5.86 -8.18 -0.90
C ASP A 24 6.29 -6.85 -0.26
N LEU A 25 5.32 -5.98 0.02
CA LEU A 25 5.52 -4.76 0.80
C LEU A 25 4.35 -4.56 1.75
N SER A 26 4.65 -4.46 3.04
CA SER A 26 3.68 -4.07 4.06
C SER A 26 3.85 -2.61 4.41
N ILE A 27 2.75 -1.87 4.50
CA ILE A 27 2.70 -0.45 4.85
C ILE A 27 1.63 -0.27 5.93
N ASP A 28 2.01 0.32 7.05
CA ASP A 28 1.10 0.69 8.13
C ASP A 28 1.12 2.21 8.34
N MET A 29 -0.05 2.80 8.12
CA MET A 29 -0.28 4.24 8.10
C MET A 29 -1.12 4.72 9.28
N THR A 30 -1.30 3.88 10.29
CA THR A 30 -2.08 4.18 11.50
C THR A 30 -1.27 4.86 12.61
N GLY A 31 0.01 5.12 12.35
CA GLY A 31 0.89 5.82 13.28
C GLY A 31 0.43 7.26 13.56
N PRO A 32 0.82 7.82 14.72
CA PRO A 32 0.39 9.15 15.14
C PRO A 32 0.97 10.31 14.29
N ASP A 33 2.08 10.08 13.59
CA ASP A 33 2.64 11.03 12.64
C ASP A 33 2.20 10.65 11.22
N HIS A 34 1.32 11.47 10.65
CA HIS A 34 0.70 11.26 9.34
C HIS A 34 1.73 11.21 8.20
N TRP A 35 2.90 11.85 8.35
CA TRP A 35 3.96 11.87 7.33
C TRP A 35 5.05 10.83 7.60
N SER A 36 4.74 9.85 8.43
CA SER A 36 5.55 8.67 8.68
C SER A 36 4.69 7.41 8.51
N THR A 37 5.33 6.31 8.13
CA THR A 37 4.66 5.01 8.02
C THR A 37 5.62 3.90 8.39
N ILE A 38 5.11 2.81 8.96
CA ILE A 38 5.92 1.61 9.18
C ILE A 38 5.90 0.80 7.89
N VAL A 39 7.08 0.43 7.42
CA VAL A 39 7.26 -0.41 6.24
C VAL A 39 7.99 -1.69 6.59
N SER A 40 7.61 -2.79 5.93
CA SER A 40 8.34 -4.06 6.02
C SER A 40 8.17 -4.88 4.75
N SER A 41 9.05 -5.84 4.54
CA SER A 41 8.99 -6.80 3.43
C SER A 41 9.54 -8.13 3.91
N ASN A 42 8.83 -9.22 3.65
CA ASN A 42 9.30 -10.56 4.01
C ASN A 42 10.39 -11.04 3.05
N ARG A 43 10.37 -10.58 1.80
CA ARG A 43 11.39 -10.96 0.82
C ARG A 43 11.80 -9.84 -0.11
N LEU A 44 13.08 -9.52 -0.01
CA LEU A 44 13.84 -8.66 -0.91
C LEU A 44 14.91 -9.51 -1.60
N VAL A 45 15.05 -9.37 -2.91
CA VAL A 45 16.09 -10.02 -3.70
C VAL A 45 16.97 -8.96 -4.36
N ALA A 46 18.24 -8.90 -3.96
CA ALA A 46 19.24 -8.05 -4.60
C ALA A 46 20.15 -8.90 -5.50
N ARG A 47 20.29 -8.52 -6.76
CA ARG A 47 21.22 -9.18 -7.69
C ARG A 47 22.57 -8.48 -7.62
N LEU A 48 23.59 -9.20 -7.18
CA LEU A 48 24.95 -8.69 -7.12
C LEU A 48 25.73 -8.96 -8.41
N ALA A 49 26.79 -8.19 -8.63
CA ALA A 49 27.76 -8.45 -9.68
C ALA A 49 28.40 -9.83 -9.49
N ARG A 50 28.42 -10.63 -10.57
CA ARG A 50 29.02 -11.96 -10.55
C ARG A 50 30.53 -11.84 -10.72
N ILE A 51 31.28 -12.44 -9.79
CA ILE A 51 32.74 -12.51 -9.85
C ILE A 51 33.12 -13.99 -10.06
N PRO A 52 33.76 -14.35 -11.19
CA PRO A 52 34.15 -15.74 -11.45
C PRO A 52 34.99 -16.34 -10.31
N GLY A 53 34.61 -17.53 -9.84
CA GLY A 53 35.29 -18.22 -8.74
C GLY A 53 35.03 -17.66 -7.34
N PHE A 54 34.22 -16.60 -7.20
CA PHE A 54 33.89 -15.99 -5.92
C PHE A 54 32.40 -16.15 -5.61
N LYS A 55 32.09 -16.61 -4.41
CA LYS A 55 30.73 -16.64 -3.87
C LYS A 55 30.65 -15.60 -2.76
N TRP A 56 29.67 -14.71 -2.87
CA TRP A 56 29.39 -13.70 -1.84
C TRP A 56 29.06 -14.39 -0.50
N PRO A 57 29.85 -14.22 0.57
CA PRO A 57 29.57 -14.87 1.85
C PRO A 57 28.79 -13.91 2.77
N VAL A 58 27.68 -13.39 2.26
CA VAL A 58 26.83 -12.42 2.95
C VAL A 58 26.08 -13.12 4.08
N GLN A 59 26.08 -12.49 5.26
CA GLN A 59 25.36 -12.95 6.44
C GLN A 59 24.20 -12.02 6.83
N LYS A 60 24.41 -10.70 6.76
CA LYS A 60 23.41 -9.70 7.12
C LYS A 60 23.53 -8.47 6.24
N VAL A 61 22.42 -7.77 6.06
CA VAL A 61 22.36 -6.50 5.33
C VAL A 61 21.58 -5.46 6.13
N GLN A 62 22.01 -4.22 6.06
CA GLN A 62 21.26 -3.05 6.52
C GLN A 62 21.04 -2.15 5.30
N LEU A 63 19.84 -1.58 5.16
CA LEU A 63 19.48 -0.75 4.01
C LEU A 63 19.13 0.67 4.48
N ARG A 64 19.71 1.67 3.81
CA ARG A 64 19.27 3.07 3.86
C ARG A 64 18.70 3.40 2.48
N ILE A 65 17.38 3.52 2.39
CA ILE A 65 16.66 3.70 1.13
C ILE A 65 16.05 5.10 1.08
N ILE A 66 16.12 5.73 -0.08
CA ILE A 66 15.34 6.89 -0.50
C ILE A 66 14.44 6.43 -1.64
N ILE A 67 13.13 6.60 -1.46
CA ILE A 67 12.13 6.38 -2.51
C ILE A 67 12.09 7.61 -3.39
N GLN A 68 12.09 7.41 -4.70
CA GLN A 68 11.96 8.46 -5.69
C GLN A 68 10.77 8.20 -6.62
N GLU A 69 10.01 9.26 -6.88
CA GLU A 69 8.89 9.29 -7.81
C GLU A 69 9.16 10.40 -8.82
N GLU A 70 9.14 10.08 -10.11
CA GLU A 70 9.47 11.02 -11.20
C GLU A 70 10.80 11.77 -10.98
N GLY A 71 11.79 11.08 -10.40
CA GLY A 71 13.12 11.64 -10.09
C GLY A 71 13.18 12.55 -8.85
N LYS A 72 12.06 12.75 -8.14
CA LYS A 72 11.99 13.53 -6.90
C LYS A 72 12.05 12.61 -5.68
N ASP A 73 12.82 13.00 -4.67
CA ASP A 73 12.94 12.25 -3.43
C ASP A 73 11.64 12.39 -2.62
N VAL A 74 10.99 11.28 -2.29
CA VAL A 74 9.69 11.23 -1.63
C VAL A 74 9.84 11.00 -0.14
N GLY A 75 10.58 9.96 0.23
CA GLY A 75 10.76 9.57 1.61
C GLY A 75 12.01 8.73 1.79
N LYS A 76 12.41 8.57 3.04
CA LYS A 76 13.57 7.78 3.43
C LYS A 76 13.22 6.79 4.51
N LEU A 77 13.93 5.67 4.52
CA LEU A 77 13.85 4.66 5.57
C LEU A 77 15.24 4.08 5.83
N GLU A 78 15.45 3.64 7.07
CA GLU A 78 16.64 2.89 7.46
C GLU A 78 16.19 1.60 8.14
N SER A 79 16.59 0.46 7.58
CA SER A 79 16.30 -0.85 8.17
C SER A 79 17.32 -1.15 9.27
N PRO A 80 16.98 -2.01 10.25
CA PRO A 80 18.00 -2.69 11.05
C PRO A 80 18.75 -3.73 10.19
N PHE A 81 19.83 -4.29 10.74
CA PHE A 81 20.51 -5.43 10.12
C PHE A 81 19.61 -6.67 10.12
N THR A 82 19.31 -7.17 8.92
CA THR A 82 18.52 -8.39 8.72
C THR A 82 19.38 -9.54 8.18
N PRO A 83 19.13 -10.80 8.59
CA PRO A 83 19.79 -11.96 8.01
C PRO A 83 19.60 -12.04 6.50
N ALA A 84 20.66 -12.39 5.78
CA ALA A 84 20.65 -12.52 4.34
C ALA A 84 21.30 -13.84 3.92
N SER A 85 20.83 -14.40 2.81
CA SER A 85 21.34 -15.63 2.22
C SER A 85 21.69 -15.42 0.75
N VAL A 86 22.74 -16.07 0.27
CA VAL A 86 23.14 -16.00 -1.14
C VAL A 86 22.65 -17.24 -1.87
N VAL A 87 21.75 -17.03 -2.82
CA VAL A 87 21.30 -17.99 -3.82
C VAL A 87 22.21 -17.87 -5.03
N ASP A 88 22.48 -18.98 -5.73
CA ASP A 88 23.22 -19.07 -7.02
C ASP A 88 24.63 -18.45 -7.10
N GLY A 89 25.14 -17.88 -6.00
CA GLY A 89 26.42 -17.20 -5.92
C GLY A 89 26.39 -15.71 -6.31
N ALA A 90 25.26 -15.15 -6.73
CA ALA A 90 25.11 -13.74 -7.09
C ALA A 90 23.81 -13.09 -6.57
N SER A 91 22.76 -13.87 -6.29
CA SER A 91 21.50 -13.34 -5.77
C SER A 91 21.47 -13.35 -4.24
N VAL A 92 21.31 -12.19 -3.60
CA VAL A 92 21.15 -12.08 -2.15
C VAL A 92 19.66 -11.95 -1.82
N THR A 93 19.14 -12.88 -1.03
CA THR A 93 17.78 -12.79 -0.47
C THR A 93 17.87 -12.32 0.97
N SER A 94 17.05 -11.33 1.34
CA SER A 94 16.90 -10.80 2.68
C SER A 94 15.45 -10.37 2.94
N SER A 95 15.19 -9.72 4.06
CA SER A 95 13.92 -9.08 4.42
C SER A 95 14.16 -7.64 4.87
N ILE A 96 13.10 -6.83 4.88
CA ILE A 96 13.06 -5.54 5.55
C ILE A 96 12.22 -5.72 6.80
N SER A 97 12.87 -5.76 7.98
CA SER A 97 12.14 -5.75 9.25
C SER A 97 11.37 -4.43 9.41
N PRO A 98 10.23 -4.42 10.13
CA PRO A 98 9.45 -3.21 10.37
C PRO A 98 10.32 -2.03 10.80
N CYS A 99 10.32 -0.98 9.98
CA CYS A 99 11.03 0.26 10.24
C CYS A 99 10.21 1.47 9.77
N THR A 100 10.53 2.64 10.30
CA THR A 100 9.84 3.87 9.95
C THR A 100 10.39 4.41 8.63
N MET A 101 9.48 4.65 7.68
CA MET A 101 9.71 5.52 6.54
C MET A 101 9.18 6.92 6.87
N THR A 102 10.02 7.94 6.71
CA THR A 102 9.65 9.34 6.88
C THR A 102 9.55 10.02 5.52
N ILE A 103 8.42 10.67 5.26
CA ILE A 103 8.20 11.44 4.04
C ILE A 103 8.88 12.80 4.19
N PHE A 104 9.53 13.29 3.12
CA PHE A 104 10.16 14.60 3.16
C PHE A 104 9.09 15.71 3.17
N PRO A 105 9.24 16.77 3.99
CA PRO A 105 8.26 17.86 4.07
C PRO A 105 7.93 18.52 2.73
N THR A 106 8.90 18.57 1.81
CA THR A 106 8.75 19.15 0.47
C THR A 106 8.11 18.20 -0.55
N ALA A 107 7.88 16.95 -0.18
CA ALA A 107 7.45 15.89 -1.09
C ALA A 107 6.02 15.38 -0.80
N HIS A 108 5.26 16.08 0.06
CA HIS A 108 3.91 15.68 0.45
C HIS A 108 2.95 15.48 -0.75
N SER A 109 3.00 16.35 -1.75
CA SER A 109 2.18 16.22 -2.96
C SER A 109 2.61 15.02 -3.81
N VAL A 110 3.92 14.82 -3.97
CA VAL A 110 4.49 13.69 -4.72
C VAL A 110 4.15 12.36 -4.04
N PHE A 111 4.20 12.32 -2.70
CA PHE A 111 3.78 11.17 -1.92
C PHE A 111 2.28 10.86 -2.09
N ALA A 112 1.43 11.89 -2.06
CA ALA A 112 0.01 11.72 -2.31
C ALA A 112 -0.26 11.15 -3.71
N ASP A 113 0.45 11.63 -4.74
CA ASP A 113 0.35 11.05 -6.07
C ASP A 113 0.85 9.60 -6.11
N PHE A 114 1.97 9.27 -5.48
CA PHE A 114 2.45 7.90 -5.33
C PHE A 114 1.39 6.97 -4.71
N VAL A 115 0.77 7.39 -3.60
CA VAL A 115 -0.34 6.65 -2.97
C VAL A 115 -1.52 6.51 -3.93
N SER A 116 -1.84 7.57 -4.69
CA SER A 116 -2.88 7.54 -5.71
C SER A 116 -2.61 6.51 -6.78
N GLN A 117 -1.38 6.44 -7.31
CA GLN A 117 -0.99 5.47 -8.32
C GLN A 117 -1.14 4.05 -7.79
N LEU A 118 -0.63 3.77 -6.57
CA LEU A 118 -0.78 2.46 -5.94
C LEU A 118 -2.23 2.07 -5.65
N ALA A 119 -3.10 3.04 -5.32
CA ALA A 119 -4.50 2.76 -5.04
C ALA A 119 -5.31 2.50 -6.32
N THR A 120 -5.00 3.21 -7.41
CA THR A 120 -5.87 3.26 -8.60
C THR A 120 -5.40 2.39 -9.76
N LYS A 121 -4.08 2.19 -9.92
CA LYS A 121 -3.51 1.43 -11.03
C LYS A 121 -3.29 -0.04 -10.69
N PRO A 122 -3.27 -0.93 -11.71
CA PRO A 122 -2.91 -2.33 -11.52
C PRO A 122 -1.43 -2.51 -11.17
N ASP A 123 -0.56 -1.64 -11.69
CA ASP A 123 0.88 -1.66 -11.46
C ASP A 123 1.41 -0.22 -11.38
N HIS A 124 2.44 0.00 -10.57
CA HIS A 124 3.15 1.27 -10.48
C HIS A 124 4.66 1.05 -10.36
N THR A 125 5.43 1.79 -11.15
CA THR A 125 6.90 1.74 -11.14
C THR A 125 7.45 3.01 -10.54
N PHE A 126 8.37 2.87 -9.58
CA PHE A 126 9.08 3.96 -8.93
C PHE A 126 10.55 3.57 -8.74
N SER A 127 11.41 4.55 -8.46
CA SER A 127 12.84 4.29 -8.28
C SER A 127 13.19 4.28 -6.79
N VAL A 128 14.16 3.46 -6.41
CA VAL A 128 14.80 3.50 -5.09
C VAL A 128 16.29 3.73 -5.28
N LYS A 129 16.85 4.62 -4.46
CA LYS A 129 18.29 4.82 -4.36
C LYS A 129 18.74 4.77 -2.92
N GLY A 130 20.00 4.45 -2.66
CA GLY A 130 20.48 4.42 -1.30
C GLY A 130 21.80 3.72 -1.14
N SER A 131 22.09 3.32 0.10
CA SER A 131 23.30 2.58 0.46
C SER A 131 22.97 1.38 1.34
N ALA A 132 23.77 0.34 1.20
CA ALA A 132 23.67 -0.88 2.01
C ALA A 132 24.96 -1.12 2.81
N ASP A 133 24.80 -1.52 4.07
CA ASP A 133 25.91 -2.07 4.85
C ASP A 133 25.78 -3.59 4.88
N ILE A 134 26.84 -4.29 4.47
CA ILE A 134 26.84 -5.73 4.23
C ILE A 134 27.84 -6.40 5.17
N VAL A 135 27.34 -7.30 6.01
CA VAL A 135 28.18 -8.15 6.86
C VAL A 135 28.52 -9.42 6.10
N ILE A 136 29.81 -9.69 5.92
CA ILE A 136 30.34 -10.87 5.25
C ILE A 136 31.20 -11.72 6.19
N ASN A 137 31.20 -13.04 6.00
CA ASN A 137 32.07 -13.95 6.75
C ASN A 137 33.03 -14.68 5.81
N LEU A 138 34.31 -14.31 5.89
CA LEU A 138 35.37 -14.86 5.05
C LEU A 138 36.05 -16.10 5.67
N GLY A 139 35.37 -16.78 6.59
CA GLY A 139 35.87 -17.98 7.27
C GLY A 139 37.07 -17.66 8.15
N LEU A 140 38.25 -18.19 7.79
CA LEU A 140 39.50 -17.97 8.52
C LEU A 140 39.92 -16.49 8.61
N LEU A 141 39.44 -15.65 7.69
CA LEU A 141 39.73 -14.22 7.68
C LEU A 141 38.79 -13.42 8.60
N GLY A 142 37.78 -14.06 9.21
CA GLY A 142 36.85 -13.43 10.13
C GLY A 142 35.66 -12.75 9.46
N ILE A 143 34.87 -12.07 10.30
CA ILE A 143 33.67 -11.31 9.90
C ILE A 143 34.09 -9.86 9.60
N HIS A 144 33.65 -9.35 8.45
CA HIS A 144 33.92 -7.98 8.00
C HIS A 144 32.61 -7.29 7.63
N THR A 145 32.55 -5.98 7.82
CA THR A 145 31.44 -5.15 7.35
C THR A 145 31.92 -4.26 6.21
N ILE A 146 31.22 -4.35 5.08
CA ILE A 146 31.36 -3.44 3.94
C ILE A 146 30.29 -2.37 4.12
N ASN A 147 30.68 -1.13 4.36
CA ASN A 147 29.74 -0.03 4.57
C ASN A 147 29.55 0.77 3.28
N GLY A 148 28.36 1.32 3.09
CA GLY A 148 28.08 2.33 2.06
C GLY A 148 28.07 1.79 0.63
N VAL A 149 27.59 0.56 0.41
CA VAL A 149 27.44 0.03 -0.95
C VAL A 149 26.24 0.70 -1.61
N ASP A 150 26.50 1.65 -2.50
CA ASP A 150 25.45 2.39 -3.18
C ASP A 150 24.67 1.51 -4.16
N PHE A 151 23.38 1.79 -4.27
CA PHE A 151 22.49 1.16 -5.24
C PHE A 151 21.44 2.13 -5.76
N ILE A 152 20.97 1.85 -6.97
CA ILE A 152 19.79 2.44 -7.59
C ILE A 152 19.06 1.34 -8.36
N SER A 153 17.74 1.29 -8.23
CA SER A 153 16.91 0.30 -8.92
C SER A 153 15.52 0.86 -9.15
N ASP A 154 14.90 0.49 -10.27
CA ASP A 154 13.47 0.68 -10.46
C ASP A 154 12.74 -0.54 -9.89
N LEU A 155 11.64 -0.29 -9.18
CA LEU A 155 10.76 -1.27 -8.58
C LEU A 155 9.36 -1.12 -9.16
N THR A 156 8.78 -2.23 -9.59
CA THR A 156 7.36 -2.28 -9.99
C THR A 156 6.58 -3.04 -8.92
N LEU A 157 5.56 -2.41 -8.37
CA LEU A 157 4.60 -3.04 -7.47
C LEU A 157 3.25 -3.16 -8.15
N ARG A 158 2.60 -4.31 -7.98
CA ARG A 158 1.16 -4.43 -8.26
C ARG A 158 0.41 -3.53 -7.28
N GLY A 159 -0.45 -2.67 -7.79
CA GLY A 159 -1.33 -1.79 -7.03
C GLY A 159 -2.68 -2.44 -6.72
N LEU A 160 -3.54 -1.70 -6.02
CA LEU A 160 -4.90 -2.15 -5.63
C LEU A 160 -5.88 -2.19 -6.81
N ASN A 161 -5.53 -1.59 -7.95
CA ASN A 161 -6.38 -1.53 -9.15
C ASN A 161 -7.80 -1.02 -8.88
N SER A 162 -7.93 -0.02 -7.99
CA SER A 162 -9.23 0.52 -7.55
C SER A 162 -10.16 -0.52 -6.91
N LEU A 163 -9.63 -1.61 -6.34
CA LEU A 163 -10.40 -2.65 -5.63
C LEU A 163 -11.59 -3.18 -6.45
N PRO A 164 -11.35 -3.87 -7.59
CA PRO A 164 -12.40 -4.16 -8.58
C PRO A 164 -13.44 -5.18 -8.09
N ASP A 165 -13.10 -6.05 -7.13
CA ASP A 165 -13.99 -7.10 -6.63
C ASP A 165 -14.49 -6.82 -5.20
N LEU A 166 -14.85 -5.56 -4.91
CA LEU A 166 -15.45 -5.20 -3.63
C LEU A 166 -16.90 -5.70 -3.56
N LYS A 167 -17.24 -6.47 -2.51
CA LYS A 167 -18.58 -7.06 -2.35
C LYS A 167 -19.11 -6.80 -0.95
N CYS A 168 -20.35 -6.32 -0.86
CA CYS A 168 -21.12 -6.35 0.38
C CYS A 168 -21.74 -7.75 0.51
N THR A 169 -21.26 -8.54 1.47
CA THR A 169 -21.66 -9.95 1.62
C THR A 169 -22.88 -10.11 2.52
N GLU A 170 -23.02 -9.26 3.54
CA GLU A 170 -24.08 -9.37 4.53
C GLU A 170 -24.46 -8.00 5.08
N ILE A 171 -25.75 -7.77 5.27
CA ILE A 171 -26.27 -6.65 6.07
C ILE A 171 -26.61 -7.19 7.45
N THR A 172 -25.91 -6.71 8.47
CA THR A 172 -26.04 -7.24 9.84
C THR A 172 -27.00 -6.41 10.68
N GLU A 173 -27.15 -5.12 10.38
CA GLU A 173 -28.00 -4.22 11.13
C GLU A 173 -28.48 -3.07 10.27
N VAL A 174 -29.74 -2.67 10.43
CA VAL A 174 -30.30 -1.46 9.81
C VAL A 174 -31.05 -0.70 10.89
N VAL A 175 -30.66 0.55 11.13
CA VAL A 175 -31.27 1.42 12.16
C VAL A 175 -31.60 2.77 11.55
N ARG A 176 -32.77 3.30 11.87
CA ARG A 176 -33.08 4.71 11.64
C ARG A 176 -32.44 5.52 12.78
N SER A 177 -31.25 6.05 12.53
CA SER A 177 -30.44 6.71 13.57
C SER A 177 -30.93 8.12 13.87
N LEU A 178 -31.42 8.83 12.85
CA LEU A 178 -32.08 10.14 12.97
C LEU A 178 -33.31 10.18 12.05
N ALA A 179 -34.15 11.20 12.20
CA ALA A 179 -35.31 11.39 11.31
C ALA A 179 -34.91 11.45 9.82
N SER A 180 -33.70 11.94 9.54
CA SER A 180 -33.11 12.14 8.22
C SER A 180 -32.02 11.12 7.84
N GLU A 181 -31.75 10.11 8.67
CA GLU A 181 -30.62 9.20 8.44
C GLU A 181 -30.96 7.74 8.70
N VAL A 182 -30.47 6.87 7.82
CA VAL A 182 -30.47 5.41 8.01
C VAL A 182 -29.02 4.93 8.10
N THR A 183 -28.71 4.24 9.19
CA THR A 183 -27.42 3.57 9.38
C THR A 183 -27.56 2.10 9.04
N VAL A 184 -26.65 1.60 8.19
CA VAL A 184 -26.58 0.21 7.77
C VAL A 184 -25.23 -0.33 8.15
N LYS A 185 -25.19 -1.36 9.00
CA LYS A 185 -23.96 -2.12 9.26
C LYS A 185 -23.93 -3.34 8.36
N ALA A 186 -22.76 -3.57 7.78
CA ALA A 186 -22.57 -4.60 6.78
C ALA A 186 -21.18 -5.22 6.88
N LEU A 187 -21.06 -6.43 6.35
CA LEU A 187 -19.79 -7.11 6.14
C LEU A 187 -19.43 -7.07 4.67
N PHE A 188 -18.17 -6.77 4.39
CA PHE A 188 -17.60 -6.68 3.06
C PHE A 188 -16.52 -7.73 2.87
N THR A 189 -16.42 -8.22 1.63
CA THR A 189 -15.28 -8.98 1.15
C THR A 189 -14.52 -8.13 0.14
N ILE A 190 -13.21 -8.01 0.34
CA ILE A 190 -12.31 -7.19 -0.47
C ILE A 190 -11.23 -8.09 -1.06
N ASN A 191 -11.21 -8.24 -2.38
CA ASN A 191 -10.08 -8.88 -3.04
C ASN A 191 -8.96 -7.84 -3.26
N ASN A 192 -7.79 -8.10 -2.69
CA ASN A 192 -6.61 -7.28 -2.87
C ASN A 192 -5.69 -7.93 -3.93
N PRO A 193 -5.71 -7.45 -5.19
CA PRO A 193 -4.91 -8.04 -6.27
C PRO A 193 -3.41 -7.70 -6.19
N SER A 194 -3.06 -6.78 -5.28
CA SER A 194 -1.70 -6.26 -5.13
C SER A 194 -0.76 -7.24 -4.43
N GLN A 195 0.52 -6.88 -4.37
CA GLN A 195 1.48 -7.50 -3.43
C GLN A 195 1.70 -6.65 -2.18
N LEU A 196 0.77 -5.71 -1.92
CA LEU A 196 0.79 -4.82 -0.77
C LEU A 196 -0.05 -5.41 0.36
N ALA A 197 0.49 -5.37 1.57
CA ALA A 197 -0.31 -5.48 2.79
C ALA A 197 -0.46 -4.07 3.39
N LEU A 198 -1.69 -3.59 3.53
CA LEU A 198 -1.96 -2.22 3.95
C LEU A 198 -2.72 -2.22 5.28
N THR A 199 -2.26 -1.39 6.21
CA THR A 199 -3.01 -1.06 7.43
C THR A 199 -3.32 0.43 7.37
N LEU A 200 -4.58 0.75 7.08
CA LEU A 200 -5.05 2.11 6.78
C LEU A 200 -5.89 2.72 7.90
N GLY A 201 -6.27 1.91 8.90
CA GLY A 201 -7.19 2.32 9.95
C GLY A 201 -8.58 2.59 9.38
N ASP A 202 -9.29 3.55 9.95
CA ASP A 202 -10.64 3.88 9.50
C ASP A 202 -10.62 4.60 8.14
N LEU A 203 -11.43 4.09 7.20
CA LEU A 203 -11.57 4.63 5.85
C LEU A 203 -13.02 5.05 5.57
N GLN A 204 -13.25 6.32 5.30
CA GLN A 204 -14.55 6.86 4.91
C GLN A 204 -14.61 7.10 3.39
N LEU A 205 -15.65 6.58 2.73
CA LEU A 205 -15.89 6.77 1.30
C LEU A 205 -17.28 7.37 1.10
N ALA A 206 -17.44 8.20 0.08
CA ALA A 206 -18.73 8.71 -0.35
C ALA A 206 -19.48 7.63 -1.15
N VAL A 207 -20.76 7.44 -0.86
CA VAL A 207 -21.63 6.48 -1.54
C VAL A 207 -22.48 7.23 -2.56
N TRP A 208 -22.43 6.78 -3.81
CA TRP A 208 -23.17 7.37 -4.93
C TRP A 208 -24.00 6.31 -5.63
N SER A 209 -25.17 6.70 -6.15
CA SER A 209 -25.85 5.89 -7.15
C SER A 209 -25.04 5.94 -8.46
N PRO A 210 -24.93 4.83 -9.21
CA PRO A 210 -24.26 4.84 -10.50
C PRO A 210 -25.03 5.70 -11.49
N ALA A 211 -24.31 6.32 -12.43
CA ALA A 211 -24.90 6.97 -13.59
C ALA A 211 -25.65 5.95 -14.45
N SER A 212 -26.61 6.40 -15.26
CA SER A 212 -27.08 5.62 -16.41
C SER A 212 -25.98 5.46 -17.47
N GLU A 213 -26.19 4.55 -18.43
CA GLU A 213 -25.27 4.39 -19.57
C GLU A 213 -25.04 5.70 -20.34
N ASP A 214 -26.07 6.55 -20.43
CA ASP A 214 -25.92 7.96 -20.81
C ASP A 214 -25.83 8.81 -19.54
N GLU A 215 -24.63 9.25 -19.18
CA GLU A 215 -24.37 10.06 -17.97
C GLU A 215 -25.07 11.43 -18.02
N SER A 216 -25.45 11.89 -19.22
CA SER A 216 -26.19 13.14 -19.45
C SER A 216 -27.67 13.02 -19.03
N ASP A 217 -28.23 11.80 -19.07
CA ASP A 217 -29.63 11.51 -18.75
C ASP A 217 -29.83 11.39 -17.23
N ARG A 218 -28.95 10.63 -16.57
CA ARG A 218 -28.95 10.51 -15.11
C ARG A 218 -27.51 10.42 -14.57
N PRO A 219 -26.94 11.53 -14.08
CA PRO A 219 -25.63 11.53 -13.48
C PRO A 219 -25.63 10.77 -12.14
N GLU A 220 -24.44 10.49 -11.62
CA GLU A 220 -24.29 9.94 -10.29
C GLU A 220 -24.88 10.88 -9.22
N GLN A 221 -25.63 10.32 -8.28
CA GLN A 221 -26.28 11.09 -7.21
C GLN A 221 -25.74 10.62 -5.85
N PHE A 222 -25.39 11.57 -5.00
CA PHE A 222 -24.90 11.28 -3.66
C PHE A 222 -26.00 10.61 -2.82
N LEU A 223 -25.63 9.58 -2.06
CA LEU A 223 -26.53 8.84 -1.16
C LEU A 223 -26.16 8.99 0.31
N GLY A 224 -24.86 9.16 0.59
CA GLY A 224 -24.33 9.18 1.95
C GLY A 224 -22.86 8.79 2.01
N THR A 225 -22.43 8.23 3.14
CA THR A 225 -21.04 7.78 3.32
C THR A 225 -20.98 6.35 3.84
N VAL A 226 -19.85 5.69 3.64
CA VAL A 226 -19.52 4.39 4.22
C VAL A 226 -18.19 4.47 4.93
N LYS A 227 -18.14 3.99 6.16
CA LYS A 227 -16.91 3.87 6.95
C LYS A 227 -16.51 2.40 7.04
N LEU A 228 -15.40 2.03 6.42
CA LEU A 228 -14.72 0.76 6.64
C LEU A 228 -13.89 0.90 7.93
N VAL A 229 -14.21 0.11 8.94
CA VAL A 229 -13.60 0.20 10.28
C VAL A 229 -12.31 -0.62 10.32
N ASP A 230 -11.24 -0.03 10.85
CA ASP A 230 -9.93 -0.68 11.02
C ASP A 230 -9.49 -1.49 9.78
N LEU A 231 -9.45 -0.80 8.63
CA LEU A 231 -9.19 -1.43 7.35
C LEU A 231 -7.75 -1.91 7.26
N LYS A 232 -7.60 -3.23 7.41
CA LYS A 232 -6.40 -3.98 7.09
C LYS A 232 -6.61 -4.88 5.89
N LEU A 233 -5.77 -4.73 4.87
CA LEU A 233 -5.74 -5.55 3.67
C LEU A 233 -4.47 -6.39 3.65
N VAL A 234 -4.62 -7.69 3.49
CA VAL A 234 -3.53 -8.60 3.08
C VAL A 234 -3.71 -8.98 1.62
N GLN A 235 -2.69 -9.56 1.00
CA GLN A 235 -2.78 -10.07 -0.37
C GLN A 235 -3.94 -11.08 -0.51
N GLY A 236 -4.71 -10.97 -1.59
CA GLY A 236 -5.83 -11.86 -1.89
C GLY A 236 -7.12 -11.48 -1.16
N VAL A 237 -7.90 -12.48 -0.78
CA VAL A 237 -9.26 -12.28 -0.26
C VAL A 237 -9.24 -11.85 1.20
N ASN A 238 -9.95 -10.76 1.51
CA ASN A 238 -10.14 -10.21 2.84
C ASN A 238 -11.63 -10.22 3.19
N GLU A 239 -12.07 -11.20 3.97
CA GLU A 239 -13.48 -11.37 4.34
C GLU A 239 -13.84 -10.65 5.65
N GLY A 240 -15.14 -10.46 5.88
CA GLY A 240 -15.67 -9.97 7.16
C GLY A 240 -15.29 -8.54 7.52
N LYS A 241 -14.97 -7.69 6.53
CA LYS A 241 -14.62 -6.29 6.77
C LYS A 241 -15.85 -5.50 7.16
N VAL A 242 -15.85 -4.95 8.38
CA VAL A 242 -16.99 -4.20 8.91
C VAL A 242 -17.09 -2.85 8.22
N ALA A 243 -18.27 -2.56 7.70
CA ALA A 243 -18.62 -1.29 7.11
C ALA A 243 -19.85 -0.70 7.80
N VAL A 244 -19.83 0.61 8.04
CA VAL A 244 -20.98 1.36 8.55
C VAL A 244 -21.35 2.40 7.50
N MET A 245 -22.48 2.17 6.81
CA MET A 245 -23.04 3.13 5.87
C MET A 245 -24.01 4.06 6.60
N VAL A 246 -23.92 5.36 6.34
CA VAL A 246 -24.87 6.37 6.79
C VAL A 246 -25.47 7.02 5.56
N LEU A 247 -26.77 6.81 5.36
CA LEU A 247 -27.52 7.24 4.19
C LEU A 247 -28.43 8.42 4.55
N ASP A 248 -28.40 9.48 3.75
CA ASP A 248 -29.19 10.70 3.95
C ASP A 248 -30.57 10.53 3.29
N THR A 249 -31.61 10.33 4.11
CA THR A 249 -32.97 10.09 3.62
C THR A 249 -33.70 11.36 3.19
N THR A 250 -33.09 12.54 3.33
CA THR A 250 -33.63 13.78 2.75
C THR A 250 -33.44 13.82 1.23
N LEU A 251 -32.48 13.02 0.72
CA LEU A 251 -32.19 12.93 -0.71
C LEU A 251 -33.14 11.95 -1.40
N GLU A 252 -33.75 12.41 -2.49
CA GLU A 252 -34.64 11.58 -3.32
C GLU A 252 -33.92 10.31 -3.83
N ALA A 253 -32.66 10.44 -4.25
CA ALA A 253 -31.83 9.34 -4.69
C ALA A 253 -31.70 8.24 -3.62
N THR A 254 -31.51 8.64 -2.36
CA THR A 254 -31.46 7.71 -1.22
C THR A 254 -32.81 7.05 -0.99
N GLN A 255 -33.91 7.79 -1.03
CA GLN A 255 -35.24 7.21 -0.87
C GLN A 255 -35.53 6.18 -1.97
N ASN A 256 -35.11 6.46 -3.20
CA ASN A 256 -35.23 5.54 -4.34
C ASN A 256 -34.31 4.32 -4.18
N PHE A 257 -33.12 4.49 -3.61
CA PHE A 257 -32.20 3.41 -3.26
C PHE A 257 -32.80 2.48 -2.18
N LEU A 258 -33.37 3.03 -1.12
CA LEU A 258 -33.95 2.27 -0.01
C LEU A 258 -35.24 1.50 -0.39
N LYS A 259 -35.95 1.92 -1.44
CA LYS A 259 -37.14 1.24 -1.96
C LYS A 259 -36.81 0.08 -2.92
N ALA A 260 -35.54 -0.24 -3.12
CA ALA A 260 -35.13 -1.29 -4.04
C ALA A 260 -35.68 -2.67 -3.62
N THR A 261 -36.21 -3.42 -4.59
CA THR A 261 -36.65 -4.81 -4.40
C THR A 261 -35.60 -5.83 -4.83
N GLU A 262 -34.50 -5.37 -5.42
CA GLU A 262 -33.38 -6.18 -5.92
C GLU A 262 -32.05 -5.54 -5.49
N ALA A 263 -30.98 -6.35 -5.48
CA ALA A 263 -29.65 -5.86 -5.13
C ALA A 263 -29.25 -4.71 -6.06
N ARG A 264 -28.59 -3.68 -5.50
CA ARG A 264 -28.22 -2.49 -6.26
C ARG A 264 -26.74 -2.23 -6.21
N THR A 265 -26.19 -1.83 -7.36
CA THR A 265 -24.83 -1.32 -7.42
C THR A 265 -24.79 0.11 -6.90
N VAL A 266 -23.79 0.41 -6.07
CA VAL A 266 -23.41 1.77 -5.70
C VAL A 266 -21.94 1.99 -6.08
N VAL A 267 -21.58 3.25 -6.24
CA VAL A 267 -20.20 3.69 -6.49
C VAL A 267 -19.65 4.25 -5.18
N LEU A 268 -18.54 3.71 -4.70
CA LEU A 268 -17.80 4.25 -3.57
C LEU A 268 -16.65 5.11 -4.09
N LYS A 269 -16.56 6.33 -3.57
CA LYS A 269 -15.52 7.28 -3.96
C LYS A 269 -14.75 7.79 -2.75
N GLY A 270 -13.43 7.88 -2.88
CA GLY A 270 -12.65 8.68 -1.95
C GLY A 270 -12.93 10.17 -2.14
N PHE A 271 -12.66 10.94 -1.08
CA PHE A 271 -12.75 12.40 -1.03
C PHE A 271 -11.71 12.95 -0.03
N GLY A 272 -11.69 14.28 0.19
CA GLY A 272 -10.65 14.95 1.00
C GLY A 272 -10.54 14.52 2.47
N SER A 273 -11.54 13.82 3.01
CA SER A 273 -11.55 13.27 4.38
C SER A 273 -11.74 11.76 4.40
N THR A 274 -11.12 11.08 3.43
CA THR A 274 -11.20 9.62 3.30
C THR A 274 -10.58 8.88 4.49
N SER A 275 -9.58 9.47 5.13
CA SER A 275 -8.88 8.95 6.29
C SER A 275 -8.58 10.10 7.25
N GLU A 276 -8.38 9.77 8.52
CA GLU A 276 -7.81 10.72 9.49
C GLU A 276 -6.35 11.04 9.15
N ASN A 277 -5.64 10.11 8.50
CA ASN A 277 -4.28 10.33 8.02
C ASN A 277 -4.31 11.24 6.76
N VAL A 278 -3.92 12.49 6.96
CA VAL A 278 -3.94 13.51 5.89
C VAL A 278 -2.97 13.20 4.74
N ALA A 279 -1.94 12.38 4.96
CA ALA A 279 -0.94 12.07 3.93
C ALA A 279 -1.51 11.17 2.82
N ILE A 280 -2.56 10.41 3.12
CA ILE A 280 -3.21 9.53 2.13
C ILE A 280 -4.49 10.09 1.55
N ASN A 281 -5.09 11.12 2.16
CA ASN A 281 -6.35 11.70 1.68
C ASN A 281 -6.27 12.21 0.25
N ALA A 282 -5.19 12.91 -0.10
CA ALA A 282 -5.00 13.40 -1.45
C ALA A 282 -4.74 12.27 -2.47
N GLY A 283 -4.21 11.12 -2.02
CA GLY A 283 -4.02 9.96 -2.88
C GLY A 283 -5.29 9.15 -3.08
N LEU A 284 -6.03 8.92 -2.00
CA LEU A 284 -7.24 8.11 -1.98
C LEU A 284 -8.48 8.84 -2.51
N ASN A 285 -8.46 10.17 -2.66
CA ASN A 285 -9.57 10.90 -3.28
C ASN A 285 -9.86 10.50 -4.74
N LYS A 286 -8.90 9.84 -5.42
CA LYS A 286 -9.10 9.30 -6.78
C LYS A 286 -9.61 7.85 -6.76
N LEU A 287 -9.69 7.22 -5.59
CA LEU A 287 -10.24 5.87 -5.45
C LEU A 287 -11.70 5.88 -5.86
N ARG A 288 -12.05 5.02 -6.81
CA ARG A 288 -13.42 4.79 -7.25
C ARG A 288 -13.63 3.30 -7.44
N THR A 289 -14.58 2.72 -6.72
CA THR A 289 -14.94 1.30 -6.84
C THR A 289 -16.46 1.15 -6.89
N THR A 290 -16.93 0.03 -7.41
CA THR A 290 -18.35 -0.33 -7.43
C THR A 290 -18.60 -1.49 -6.48
N VAL A 291 -19.74 -1.47 -5.80
CA VAL A 291 -20.15 -2.57 -4.93
C VAL A 291 -21.63 -2.86 -5.13
N SER A 292 -21.96 -4.15 -5.21
CA SER A 292 -23.35 -4.60 -5.14
C SER A 292 -23.78 -4.69 -3.67
N VAL A 293 -24.86 -4.00 -3.33
CA VAL A 293 -25.47 -3.99 -2.01
C VAL A 293 -26.73 -4.86 -2.04
N PRO A 294 -26.83 -5.89 -1.18
CA PRO A 294 -28.03 -6.70 -1.06
C PRO A 294 -29.26 -5.87 -0.67
N VAL A 295 -30.45 -6.39 -0.95
CA VAL A 295 -31.71 -5.79 -0.47
C VAL A 295 -31.76 -5.87 1.04
N PHE A 296 -32.20 -4.79 1.68
CA PHE A 296 -32.49 -4.75 3.11
C PHE A 296 -33.74 -3.91 3.36
N SER A 297 -34.40 -4.16 4.48
CA SER A 297 -35.58 -3.41 4.91
C SER A 297 -35.18 -2.38 5.96
N VAL A 298 -35.70 -1.16 5.84
CA VAL A 298 -35.55 -0.13 6.86
C VAL A 298 -36.68 -0.33 7.88
N PRO A 299 -36.38 -0.46 9.18
CA PRO A 299 -37.41 -0.53 10.20
C PRO A 299 -38.31 0.71 10.20
N ASP A 300 -39.60 0.51 10.50
CA ASP A 300 -40.51 1.61 10.81
C ASP A 300 -40.02 2.35 12.06
N ALA A 301 -40.27 3.67 12.10
CA ALA A 301 -39.83 4.55 13.20
C ALA A 301 -40.61 4.32 14.50
#